data_AF-A0A968HJK2-F1
#
_entry.id   AF-A0A968HJK2-F1
#
_cell.length_a   1.000
_cell.length_b   1.000
_cell.length_c   1.000
_cell.angle_alpha   90.00
_cell.angle_beta   90.00
_cell.angle_gamma   90.00
#
_symmetry.space_group_name_H-M   'P 1'
#
loop_
_entity.id
_entity.type
_entity.pdbx_description
1 polymer ?
#
loop_
_entity_poly.entity_id
_entity_poly.type
_entity_poly.pdbx_seq_one_letter_code
_entity_poly.pdbx_strand_id
1 'polypeptide(L)'
;MLLIDEVRSHGEALHVTRRNAYDRLKEVVSPAQGQLMPVNAKYVPETMTVNCFTVFLLTNHTDALAIPEDDRRIAVLSTGKVPQKSWDHAIHAWAENPQNIGALARALAERYQAAPSEQRYPAMSRRLPDTAARALMVRESRSPLSLAAEAFSDACPTFCWRYEQYLRWVVEVYNRQQPDQAVSRRALEGPKAVVGAARPFFGESILCYDGTRQIRLFFKDPENTRTAVERKAALQQLDTWLSTQAAEYAANGGF
;
A
#
# COMPACT_ATOMS: atom_id res chain seq x y z
N MET A 1 0.50 16.34 -20.58
CA MET A 1 1.22 16.07 -19.31
C MET A 1 0.41 16.70 -18.20
N LEU A 2 0.09 15.93 -17.16
CA LEU A 2 -0.57 16.43 -15.95
C LEU A 2 0.48 16.51 -14.84
N LEU A 3 0.65 17.70 -14.26
CA LEU A 3 1.55 17.92 -13.13
C LEU A 3 0.69 18.29 -11.92
N ILE A 4 0.82 17.52 -10.85
CA ILE A 4 0.10 17.74 -9.60
C ILE A 4 1.15 18.07 -8.54
N ASP A 5 1.10 19.30 -8.07
CA ASP A 5 1.93 19.78 -6.97
C ASP A 5 1.23 19.53 -5.63
N GLU A 6 2.03 19.27 -4.60
CA GLU A 6 1.59 19.00 -3.22
C GLU A 6 0.47 17.94 -3.08
N VAL A 7 0.75 16.71 -3.53
CA VAL A 7 -0.16 15.59 -3.22
C VAL A 7 -0.18 15.35 -1.71
N ARG A 8 -1.25 15.81 -1.04
CA ARG A 8 -1.46 15.61 0.40
C ARG A 8 -2.93 15.29 0.72
N SER A 9 -3.11 14.37 1.66
CA SER A 9 -4.39 14.15 2.34
C SER A 9 -4.37 14.85 3.69
N HIS A 10 -5.41 15.59 4.04
CA HIS A 10 -5.61 16.19 5.37
C HIS A 10 -6.89 15.66 6.01
N GLY A 11 -6.94 15.58 7.35
CA GLY A 11 -8.15 15.26 8.12
C GLY A 11 -8.14 13.92 8.85
N GLU A 12 -9.18 13.69 9.65
CA GLU A 12 -9.48 12.40 10.29
C GLU A 12 -9.75 11.34 9.21
N ALA A 13 -9.23 10.12 9.40
CA ALA A 13 -9.21 9.03 8.41
C ALA A 13 -8.25 9.21 7.20
N LEU A 14 -7.08 9.82 7.46
CA LEU A 14 -5.95 10.00 6.53
C LEU A 14 -5.67 8.78 5.61
N HIS A 15 -5.65 7.56 6.15
CA HIS A 15 -5.42 6.34 5.36
C HIS A 15 -6.52 6.05 4.35
N VAL A 16 -7.79 6.25 4.72
CA VAL A 16 -8.94 6.06 3.83
C VAL A 16 -8.87 7.06 2.68
N THR A 17 -8.57 8.32 2.99
CA THR A 17 -8.44 9.39 2.00
C THR A 17 -7.31 9.10 1.01
N ARG A 18 -6.14 8.67 1.50
CA ARG A 18 -4.99 8.29 0.65
C ARG A 18 -5.31 7.09 -0.24
N ARG A 19 -5.99 6.09 0.30
CA ARG A 19 -6.39 4.90 -0.47
C ARG A 19 -7.41 5.25 -1.55
N ASN A 20 -8.40 6.07 -1.24
CA ASN A 20 -9.35 6.57 -2.22
C ASN A 20 -8.68 7.40 -3.31
N ALA A 21 -7.68 8.22 -2.95
CA ALA A 21 -6.89 8.97 -3.92
C ALA A 21 -6.10 8.05 -4.85
N TYR A 22 -5.44 7.02 -4.30
CA TYR A 22 -4.79 5.97 -5.09
C TYR A 22 -5.79 5.24 -6.01
N ASP A 23 -6.96 4.87 -5.49
CA ASP A 23 -7.98 4.15 -6.25
C ASP A 23 -8.57 4.98 -7.39
N ARG A 24 -8.65 6.30 -7.27
CA ARG A 24 -9.00 7.17 -8.39
C ARG A 24 -7.84 7.32 -9.36
N LEU A 25 -6.62 7.49 -8.84
CA LEU A 25 -5.43 7.66 -9.67
C LEU A 25 -5.18 6.42 -10.53
N LYS A 26 -5.36 5.20 -9.99
CA LYS A 26 -5.14 3.94 -10.73
C LYS A 26 -6.07 3.84 -11.95
N GLU A 27 -7.31 4.30 -11.82
CA GLU A 27 -8.31 4.31 -12.91
C GLU A 27 -7.89 5.29 -14.01
N VAL A 28 -7.28 6.41 -13.60
CA VAL A 28 -6.74 7.39 -14.53
C VAL A 28 -5.48 6.87 -15.21
N VAL A 29 -4.46 6.40 -14.49
CA VAL A 29 -3.15 6.06 -15.10
C VAL A 29 -3.14 4.74 -15.87
N SER A 30 -4.10 3.85 -15.60
CA SER A 30 -4.20 2.53 -16.23
C SER A 30 -5.67 2.15 -16.45
N PRO A 31 -6.41 2.90 -17.31
CA PRO A 31 -7.79 2.57 -17.62
C PRO A 31 -7.85 1.18 -18.26
N ALA A 32 -8.98 0.48 -18.09
CA ALA A 32 -9.18 -0.79 -18.78
C ALA A 32 -9.07 -0.59 -20.30
N GLN A 33 -8.57 -1.60 -21.02
CA GLN A 33 -8.44 -1.49 -22.48
C GLN A 33 -9.76 -1.07 -23.13
N GLY A 34 -9.71 0.00 -23.94
CA GLY A 34 -10.88 0.55 -24.63
C GLY A 34 -11.77 1.47 -23.79
N GLN A 35 -11.42 1.72 -22.53
CA GLN A 35 -12.21 2.59 -21.65
C GLN A 35 -11.93 4.06 -21.98
N LEU A 36 -12.99 4.75 -22.43
CA LEU A 36 -12.98 6.20 -22.57
C LEU A 36 -13.18 6.84 -21.19
N MET A 37 -12.43 7.90 -20.92
CA MET A 37 -12.56 8.70 -19.71
C MET A 37 -13.57 9.83 -19.97
N PRO A 38 -14.55 10.03 -19.09
CA PRO A 38 -15.42 11.18 -19.16
C PRO A 38 -14.65 12.45 -18.77
N VAL A 39 -14.77 13.48 -19.61
CA VAL A 39 -14.30 14.83 -19.33
C VAL A 39 -15.53 15.72 -19.16
N ASN A 40 -15.81 16.08 -17.90
CA ASN A 40 -16.89 16.98 -17.55
C ASN A 40 -16.34 18.40 -17.35
N ALA A 41 -16.20 19.12 -18.46
CA ALA A 41 -15.79 20.52 -18.42
C ALA A 41 -16.99 21.41 -18.07
N LYS A 42 -16.76 22.43 -17.25
CA LYS A 42 -17.81 23.37 -16.83
C LYS A 42 -18.43 24.03 -18.06
N TYR A 43 -19.77 24.04 -18.13
CA TYR A 43 -20.56 24.63 -19.23
C TYR A 43 -20.40 23.94 -20.59
N VAL A 44 -19.85 22.72 -20.64
CA VAL A 44 -19.72 21.92 -21.85
C VAL A 44 -20.35 20.54 -21.61
N PRO A 45 -21.05 19.96 -22.60
CA PRO A 45 -21.49 18.57 -22.49
C PRO A 45 -20.32 17.62 -22.21
N GLU A 46 -20.60 16.62 -21.37
CA GLU A 46 -19.62 15.57 -21.04
C GLU A 46 -19.10 14.90 -22.31
N THR A 47 -17.78 14.84 -22.47
CA THR A 47 -17.14 14.25 -23.63
C THR A 47 -16.33 13.03 -23.22
N MET A 48 -16.41 11.96 -23.99
CA MET A 48 -15.65 10.73 -23.77
C MET A 48 -14.33 10.78 -24.56
N THR A 49 -13.19 10.57 -23.91
CA THR A 49 -11.87 10.67 -24.56
C THR A 49 -10.93 9.53 -24.18
N VAL A 50 -9.93 9.25 -25.03
CA VAL A 50 -8.86 8.29 -24.72
C VAL A 50 -7.84 8.96 -23.81
N ASN A 51 -7.40 8.25 -22.76
CA ASN A 51 -6.31 8.75 -21.94
C ASN A 51 -4.96 8.55 -22.66
N CYS A 52 -4.30 9.65 -23.00
CA CYS A 52 -2.96 9.68 -23.59
C CYS A 52 -1.96 10.55 -22.80
N PHE A 53 -2.19 10.85 -21.53
CA PHE A 53 -1.33 11.75 -20.76
C PHE A 53 -0.45 11.03 -19.72
N THR A 54 0.77 11.55 -19.55
CA THR A 54 1.65 11.21 -18.43
C THR A 54 1.31 12.07 -17.21
N VAL A 55 1.30 11.46 -16.02
CA VAL A 55 1.09 12.13 -14.73
C VAL A 55 2.41 12.23 -13.97
N PHE A 56 2.74 13.43 -13.52
CA PHE A 56 3.81 13.69 -12.55
C PHE A 56 3.19 14.15 -11.23
N LEU A 57 3.56 13.46 -10.15
CA LEU A 57 3.17 13.82 -8.79
C LEU A 57 4.40 14.32 -8.06
N LEU A 58 4.32 15.54 -7.52
CA LEU A 58 5.37 16.13 -6.73
C LEU A 58 4.90 16.22 -5.27
N THR A 59 5.75 15.75 -4.35
CA THR A 59 5.43 15.75 -2.93
C THR A 59 6.69 15.74 -2.08
N ASN A 60 6.63 16.44 -0.95
CA ASN A 60 7.64 16.38 0.10
C ASN A 60 7.31 15.34 1.18
N HIS A 61 6.17 14.65 1.04
CA HIS A 61 5.69 13.68 2.02
C HIS A 61 6.01 12.27 1.59
N THR A 62 6.65 11.51 2.48
CA THR A 62 6.97 10.11 2.26
C THR A 62 5.72 9.23 2.21
N ASP A 63 4.58 9.69 2.72
CA ASP A 63 3.32 8.96 2.82
C ASP A 63 2.19 9.60 1.99
N ALA A 64 2.55 10.31 0.91
CA ALA A 64 1.61 11.06 0.08
C ALA A 64 0.51 10.19 -0.56
N LEU A 65 0.84 8.96 -0.93
CA LEU A 65 -0.04 8.03 -1.63
C LEU A 65 0.11 6.61 -1.08
N ALA A 66 -1.01 5.95 -0.81
CA ALA A 66 -1.02 4.58 -0.30
C ALA A 66 -0.81 3.55 -1.41
N ILE A 67 0.43 3.46 -1.89
CA ILE A 67 0.83 2.56 -2.98
C ILE A 67 0.94 1.11 -2.46
N PRO A 68 0.24 0.13 -3.08
CA PRO A 68 0.42 -1.29 -2.80
C PRO A 68 1.81 -1.79 -3.20
N GLU A 69 2.33 -2.78 -2.47
CA GLU A 69 3.68 -3.34 -2.71
C GLU A 69 3.82 -3.98 -4.10
N ASP A 70 2.75 -4.60 -4.60
CA ASP A 70 2.63 -5.24 -5.90
C ASP A 70 2.29 -4.27 -7.04
N ASP A 71 2.08 -2.98 -6.76
CA ASP A 71 1.72 -2.02 -7.81
C ASP A 71 2.89 -1.81 -8.79
N ARG A 72 2.58 -1.97 -10.07
CA ARG A 72 3.52 -1.84 -11.19
C ARG A 72 3.34 -0.53 -11.98
N ARG A 73 2.44 0.35 -11.56
CA ARG A 73 1.96 1.52 -12.33
C ARG A 73 2.65 2.82 -11.92
N ILE A 74 3.15 2.90 -10.69
CA ILE A 74 3.77 4.11 -10.14
C ILE A 74 5.25 3.86 -9.81
N ALA A 75 6.11 4.73 -10.34
CA ALA A 75 7.50 4.85 -9.93
C ALA A 75 7.64 6.04 -8.99
N VAL A 76 8.37 5.86 -7.88
CA VAL A 76 8.66 6.96 -6.93
C VAL A 76 10.14 7.30 -7.06
N LEU A 77 10.44 8.57 -7.28
CA LEU A 77 11.82 9.06 -7.34
C LEU A 77 11.99 10.09 -6.22
N SER A 78 13.03 9.93 -5.41
CA SER A 78 13.46 10.96 -4.47
C SER A 78 14.62 11.73 -5.09
N THR A 79 14.51 13.06 -5.14
CA THR A 79 15.68 13.91 -5.27
C THR A 79 16.44 13.86 -3.94
N GLY A 80 17.77 13.92 -4.00
CA GLY A 80 18.63 13.80 -2.82
C GLY A 80 18.59 15.07 -1.96
N LYS A 81 19.77 15.60 -1.64
CA LYS A 81 19.85 16.84 -0.84
C LYS A 81 19.11 17.99 -1.53
N VAL A 82 18.48 18.83 -0.70
CA VAL A 82 17.92 20.13 -1.15
C VAL A 82 19.02 20.85 -1.96
N PRO A 83 18.72 21.28 -3.19
CA PRO A 83 19.65 22.08 -3.97
C PRO A 83 20.12 23.29 -3.17
N GLN A 84 21.39 23.68 -3.31
CA GLN A 84 21.82 24.96 -2.77
C GLN A 84 21.09 26.08 -3.53
N LYS A 85 20.72 27.18 -2.87
CA LYS A 85 20.03 28.31 -3.54
C LYS A 85 20.75 28.83 -4.79
N SER A 86 22.08 28.70 -4.85
CA SER A 86 22.88 29.03 -6.03
C SER A 86 22.55 28.17 -7.26
N TRP A 87 22.15 26.91 -7.05
CA TRP A 87 21.68 26.02 -8.12
C TRP A 87 20.33 26.43 -8.67
N ASP A 88 19.40 26.90 -7.83
CA ASP A 88 18.08 27.33 -8.28
C ASP A 88 18.22 28.51 -9.26
N HIS A 89 19.00 29.53 -8.90
CA HIS A 89 19.27 30.66 -9.79
C HIS A 89 19.94 30.24 -11.10
N ALA A 90 20.89 29.30 -11.05
CA ALA A 90 21.56 28.80 -12.25
C ALA A 90 20.60 28.02 -13.16
N ILE A 91 19.73 27.18 -12.60
CA ILE A 91 18.73 26.42 -13.37
C ILE A 91 17.71 27.38 -14.00
N HIS A 92 17.22 28.36 -13.25
CA HIS A 92 16.29 29.36 -13.78
C HIS A 92 16.93 30.18 -14.91
N ALA A 93 18.12 30.73 -14.69
CA ALA A 93 18.83 31.48 -15.74
C ALA A 93 19.15 30.62 -16.97
N TRP A 94 19.47 29.33 -16.78
CA TRP A 94 19.66 28.39 -17.89
C TRP A 94 18.35 28.13 -18.64
N ALA A 95 17.23 27.98 -17.94
CA ALA A 95 15.92 27.70 -18.53
C ALA A 95 15.29 28.91 -19.22
N GLU A 96 15.64 30.14 -18.81
CA GLU A 96 15.18 31.38 -19.43
C GLU A 96 15.70 31.55 -20.87
N ASN A 97 16.79 30.87 -21.24
CA ASN A 97 17.27 30.85 -22.62
C ASN A 97 16.49 29.81 -23.46
N PRO A 98 15.67 30.22 -24.44
CA PRO A 98 14.87 29.27 -25.24
C PRO A 98 15.70 28.26 -26.04
N GLN A 99 16.95 28.61 -26.39
CA GLN A 99 17.85 27.71 -27.11
C GLN A 99 18.24 26.49 -26.25
N ASN A 100 18.38 26.70 -24.94
CA ASN A 100 18.68 25.62 -24.01
C ASN A 100 17.53 24.62 -23.88
N ILE A 101 16.30 25.13 -23.81
CA ILE A 101 15.09 24.30 -23.79
C ILE A 101 14.95 23.52 -25.11
N GLY A 102 15.19 24.17 -26.25
CA GLY A 102 15.18 23.52 -27.55
C GLY A 102 16.25 22.42 -27.68
N ALA A 103 17.46 22.68 -27.17
CA ALA A 103 18.55 21.70 -27.15
C ALA A 103 18.21 20.50 -26.25
N LEU A 104 17.66 20.72 -25.05
CA LEU A 104 17.24 19.66 -24.15
C LEU A 104 16.12 18.81 -24.76
N ALA A 105 15.09 19.44 -25.33
CA ALA A 105 14.00 18.74 -25.99
C ALA A 105 14.52 17.84 -27.13
N ARG A 106 15.45 18.35 -27.94
CA ARG A 106 16.09 17.58 -29.01
C ARG A 106 16.89 16.40 -28.47
N ALA A 107 17.73 16.62 -27.45
CA ALA A 107 18.52 15.56 -26.84
C ALA A 107 17.63 14.45 -26.23
N LEU A 108 16.52 14.82 -25.58
CA LEU A 108 15.55 13.86 -25.05
C LEU A 108 14.84 13.08 -26.17
N ALA A 109 14.46 13.74 -27.26
CA ALA A 109 13.82 13.09 -28.40
C ALA A 109 14.78 12.11 -29.11
N GLU A 110 16.04 12.50 -29.33
CA GLU A 110 17.08 11.66 -29.91
C GLU A 110 17.34 10.43 -29.03
N ARG A 111 17.46 10.62 -27.71
CA ARG A 111 17.62 9.53 -26.75
C ARG A 111 16.43 8.58 -26.76
N TYR A 112 15.20 9.10 -26.82
CA TYR A 112 14.00 8.29 -26.93
C TYR A 112 13.97 7.48 -28.23
N GLN A 113 14.29 8.11 -29.37
CA GLN A 113 14.32 7.44 -30.67
C GLN A 113 15.39 6.35 -30.76
N ALA A 114 16.55 6.58 -30.16
CA ALA A 114 17.65 5.62 -30.08
C ALA A 114 17.37 4.46 -29.09
N ALA A 115 16.38 4.61 -28.19
CA ALA A 115 16.05 3.57 -27.23
C ALA A 115 15.41 2.34 -27.92
N PRO A 116 15.73 1.12 -27.45
CA PRO A 116 15.06 -0.11 -27.90
C PRO A 116 13.54 0.03 -27.85
N SER A 117 12.83 -0.65 -28.76
CA SER A 117 11.35 -0.60 -28.83
C SER A 117 10.68 -0.91 -27.49
N GLU A 118 11.25 -1.84 -26.73
CA GLU A 118 10.84 -2.24 -25.37
C GLU A 118 11.01 -1.16 -24.29
N GLN A 119 11.86 -0.16 -24.54
CA GLN A 119 12.06 1.00 -23.69
C GLN A 119 11.21 2.20 -24.11
N ARG A 120 10.91 2.31 -25.42
CA ARG A 120 9.99 3.33 -25.96
C ARG A 120 8.54 3.04 -25.60
N TYR A 121 8.15 1.78 -25.72
CA TYR A 121 6.82 1.29 -25.38
C TYR A 121 6.95 0.19 -24.34
N PRO A 122 7.27 0.52 -23.07
CA PRO A 122 7.23 -0.48 -22.03
C PRO A 122 5.81 -1.04 -22.00
N ALA A 123 5.66 -2.33 -22.32
CA ALA A 123 4.40 -3.01 -22.11
C ALA A 123 3.97 -2.76 -20.66
N MET A 124 2.67 -2.59 -20.39
CA MET A 124 2.16 -2.44 -19.02
C MET A 124 2.54 -3.60 -18.08
N SER A 125 3.10 -4.69 -18.62
CA SER A 125 3.67 -5.81 -17.88
C SER A 125 5.07 -5.56 -17.32
N ARG A 126 5.80 -4.52 -17.78
CA ARG A 126 7.13 -4.20 -17.28
C ARG A 126 7.03 -3.51 -15.92
N ARG A 127 7.66 -4.11 -14.91
CA ARG A 127 7.75 -3.52 -13.56
C ARG A 127 8.53 -2.21 -13.63
N LEU A 128 7.94 -1.12 -13.12
CA LEU A 128 8.65 0.15 -12.95
C LEU A 128 9.81 -0.01 -11.95
N PRO A 129 10.82 0.88 -11.99
CA PRO A 129 11.97 0.81 -11.09
C PRO A 129 11.53 0.76 -9.62
N ASP A 130 12.00 -0.26 -8.90
CA ASP A 130 11.76 -0.38 -7.46
C ASP A 130 12.85 0.40 -6.72
N THR A 131 12.53 1.62 -6.32
CA THR A 131 13.49 2.54 -5.70
C THR A 131 13.38 2.50 -4.18
N ALA A 132 14.43 2.93 -3.48
CA ALA A 132 14.39 3.11 -2.03
C ALA A 132 13.27 4.09 -1.59
N ALA A 133 13.00 5.12 -2.40
CA ALA A 133 11.91 6.06 -2.16
C ALA A 133 10.53 5.39 -2.26
N ARG A 134 10.35 4.48 -3.22
CA ARG A 134 9.12 3.68 -3.34
C ARG A 134 8.95 2.78 -2.12
N ALA A 135 9.99 2.04 -1.74
CA ALA A 135 9.96 1.16 -0.57
C ALA A 135 9.61 1.93 0.71
N LEU A 136 10.19 3.13 0.88
CA LEU A 136 9.85 4.02 1.98
C LEU A 136 8.38 4.43 1.93
N MET A 137 7.88 4.87 0.78
CA MET A 137 6.48 5.30 0.65
C MET A 137 5.46 4.19 0.88
N VAL A 138 5.74 2.98 0.40
CA VAL A 138 4.93 1.79 0.69
C VAL A 138 4.90 1.52 2.19
N ARG A 139 6.05 1.57 2.86
CA ARG A 139 6.17 1.32 4.30
C ARG A 139 5.41 2.36 5.13
N GLU A 140 5.65 3.65 4.88
CA GLU A 140 5.01 4.74 5.64
C GLU A 140 3.50 4.85 5.36
N SER A 141 3.03 4.28 4.25
CA SER A 141 1.60 4.24 3.92
C SER A 141 0.83 3.08 4.58
N ARG A 142 1.53 2.15 5.24
CA ARG A 142 0.89 1.01 5.92
C ARG A 142 -0.05 1.52 7.01
N SER A 143 -1.23 0.93 7.08
CA SER A 143 -2.17 1.26 8.15
C SER A 143 -1.64 0.73 9.49
N PRO A 144 -1.91 1.39 10.64
CA PRO A 144 -1.54 0.85 11.95
C PRO A 144 -2.11 -0.56 12.18
N LEU A 145 -3.28 -0.85 11.60
CA LEU A 145 -3.88 -2.18 11.64
C LEU A 145 -3.04 -3.22 10.86
N SER A 146 -2.47 -2.83 9.72
CA SER A 146 -1.56 -3.68 8.95
C SER A 146 -0.26 -3.93 9.70
N LEU A 147 0.31 -2.90 10.33
CA LEU A 147 1.51 -3.04 11.16
C LEU A 147 1.26 -3.94 12.37
N ALA A 148 0.11 -3.82 13.03
CA ALA A 148 -0.31 -4.75 14.07
C ALA A 148 -0.43 -6.18 13.52
N ALA A 149 -1.11 -6.38 12.38
CA ALA A 149 -1.22 -7.70 11.76
C ALA A 149 0.15 -8.35 11.46
N GLU A 150 1.12 -7.58 10.97
CA GLU A 150 2.49 -8.04 10.72
C GLU A 150 3.22 -8.39 12.02
N ALA A 151 3.15 -7.50 13.02
CA ALA A 151 3.75 -7.74 14.33
C ALA A 151 3.19 -9.01 15.00
N PHE A 152 1.90 -9.31 14.83
CA PHE A 152 1.32 -10.59 15.26
C PHE A 152 1.97 -11.76 14.54
N SER A 153 2.04 -11.69 13.20
CA SER A 153 2.61 -12.75 12.37
C SER A 153 4.05 -13.06 12.74
N ASP A 154 4.83 -12.04 13.12
CA ASP A 154 6.23 -12.19 13.52
C ASP A 154 6.42 -12.67 14.96
N ALA A 155 5.56 -12.21 15.89
CA ALA A 155 5.59 -12.65 17.28
C ALA A 155 5.01 -14.07 17.47
N CYS A 156 4.13 -14.50 16.56
CA CYS A 156 3.47 -15.79 16.67
C CYS A 156 4.51 -16.92 16.48
N PRO A 157 4.71 -17.79 17.48
CA PRO A 157 5.68 -18.88 17.39
C PRO A 157 5.26 -19.98 16.39
N THR A 158 4.03 -19.91 15.90
CA THR A 158 3.44 -20.93 15.02
C THR A 158 3.13 -20.37 13.65
N PHE A 159 3.19 -21.25 12.65
CA PHE A 159 2.86 -20.91 11.26
C PHE A 159 1.35 -20.87 10.99
N CYS A 160 0.52 -21.06 12.02
CA CYS A 160 -0.94 -20.97 11.92
C CYS A 160 -1.57 -20.29 13.14
N TRP A 161 -2.78 -19.75 12.95
CA TRP A 161 -3.56 -19.08 14.00
C TRP A 161 -5.07 -19.25 13.80
N ARG A 162 -5.84 -19.11 14.89
CA ARG A 162 -7.31 -19.02 14.83
C ARG A 162 -7.72 -17.58 14.52
N TYR A 163 -8.73 -17.43 13.67
CA TYR A 163 -9.28 -16.12 13.28
C TYR A 163 -9.54 -15.19 14.48
N GLU A 164 -10.19 -15.73 15.51
CA GLU A 164 -10.63 -14.95 16.66
C GLU A 164 -9.47 -14.44 17.49
N GLN A 165 -8.41 -15.24 17.60
CA GLN A 165 -7.21 -14.92 18.37
C GLN A 165 -6.40 -13.86 17.64
N TYR A 166 -6.23 -14.02 16.33
CA TYR A 166 -5.64 -13.02 15.46
C TYR A 166 -6.39 -11.67 15.57
N LEU A 167 -7.71 -11.66 15.43
CA LEU A 167 -8.49 -10.42 15.53
C LEU A 167 -8.40 -9.77 16.91
N ARG A 168 -8.46 -10.56 18.00
CA ARG A 168 -8.34 -10.01 19.36
C ARG A 168 -7.02 -9.30 19.55
N TRP A 169 -5.92 -9.95 19.18
CA TRP A 169 -4.59 -9.39 19.34
C TRP A 169 -4.39 -8.15 18.45
N VAL A 170 -4.83 -8.20 17.19
CA VAL A 170 -4.71 -7.06 16.26
C VAL A 170 -5.48 -5.85 16.77
N VAL A 171 -6.70 -6.05 17.27
CA VAL A 171 -7.50 -4.98 17.90
C VAL A 171 -6.80 -4.43 19.13
N GLU A 172 -6.25 -5.30 19.98
CA GLU A 172 -5.59 -4.89 21.21
C GLU A 172 -4.33 -4.06 20.95
N VAL A 173 -3.46 -4.51 20.05
CA VAL A 173 -2.25 -3.79 19.66
C VAL A 173 -2.59 -2.48 18.97
N TYR A 174 -3.58 -2.48 18.07
CA TYR A 174 -4.06 -1.26 17.45
C TYR A 174 -4.59 -0.27 18.50
N ASN A 175 -5.47 -0.70 19.40
CA ASN A 175 -6.06 0.16 20.43
C ASN A 175 -5.00 0.67 21.43
N ARG A 176 -3.96 -0.11 21.72
CA ARG A 176 -2.82 0.35 22.54
C ARG A 176 -2.01 1.44 21.83
N GLN A 177 -1.82 1.31 20.52
CA GLN A 177 -1.08 2.29 19.72
C GLN A 177 -1.91 3.52 19.37
N GLN A 178 -3.24 3.38 19.31
CA GLN A 178 -4.19 4.40 18.87
C GLN A 178 -5.43 4.43 19.81
N PRO A 179 -5.27 4.84 21.08
CA PRO A 179 -6.35 4.79 22.07
C PRO A 179 -7.56 5.65 21.68
N ASP A 180 -7.31 6.78 21.00
CA ASP A 180 -8.36 7.71 20.57
C ASP A 180 -9.17 7.21 19.35
N GLN A 181 -8.72 6.13 18.70
CA GLN A 181 -9.39 5.52 17.54
C GLN A 181 -9.83 4.08 17.81
N ALA A 182 -10.02 3.73 19.09
CA ALA A 182 -10.25 2.35 19.49
C ALA A 182 -11.35 1.67 18.66
N VAL A 183 -11.01 0.52 18.07
CA VAL A 183 -11.93 -0.29 17.26
C VAL A 183 -12.39 -1.50 18.05
N SER A 184 -13.62 -1.93 17.77
CA SER A 184 -14.15 -3.19 18.29
C SER A 184 -13.86 -4.33 17.33
N ARG A 185 -13.73 -5.56 17.85
CA ARG A 185 -13.65 -6.79 17.04
C ARG A 185 -14.77 -6.89 16.01
N ARG A 186 -16.01 -6.55 16.39
CA ARG A 186 -17.18 -6.59 15.49
C ARG A 186 -17.05 -5.67 14.28
N ALA A 187 -16.32 -4.55 14.40
CA ALA A 187 -16.07 -3.63 13.29
C ALA A 187 -15.20 -4.27 12.18
N LEU A 188 -14.37 -5.26 12.53
CA LEU A 188 -13.48 -5.99 11.62
C LEU A 188 -14.11 -7.28 11.06
N GLU A 189 -15.23 -7.75 11.61
CA GLU A 189 -15.89 -9.01 11.22
C GLU A 189 -16.98 -8.85 10.14
N GLY A 190 -17.30 -7.62 9.72
CA GLY A 190 -18.36 -7.34 8.75
C GLY A 190 -18.00 -7.58 7.27
N PRO A 191 -18.99 -7.85 6.38
CA PRO A 191 -18.78 -8.00 4.94
C PRO A 191 -18.26 -6.72 4.26
N LYS A 192 -18.50 -5.57 4.90
CA LYS A 192 -17.78 -4.32 4.68
C LYS A 192 -16.97 -4.06 5.94
N ALA A 193 -15.70 -4.47 5.97
CA ALA A 193 -14.80 -4.07 7.05
C ALA A 193 -14.79 -2.54 7.07
N VAL A 194 -15.41 -1.97 8.10
CA VAL A 194 -15.49 -0.53 8.28
C VAL A 194 -14.09 -0.09 8.68
N VAL A 195 -13.59 0.96 8.05
CA VAL A 195 -12.20 1.47 8.09
C VAL A 195 -11.26 0.80 7.09
N GLY A 196 -11.33 1.19 5.81
CA GLY A 196 -10.19 1.37 4.87
C GLY A 196 -9.19 0.24 4.61
N ALA A 197 -9.31 -0.88 5.32
CA ALA A 197 -8.42 -1.99 5.30
C ALA A 197 -8.95 -2.93 4.23
N ALA A 198 -8.12 -3.18 3.21
CA ALA A 198 -8.08 -4.53 2.66
C ALA A 198 -8.18 -5.49 3.85
N ARG A 199 -9.02 -6.52 3.75
CA ARG A 199 -9.07 -7.58 4.77
C ARG A 199 -7.63 -7.82 5.22
N PRO A 200 -7.29 -7.71 6.51
CA PRO A 200 -5.90 -7.79 6.96
C PRO A 200 -5.31 -9.22 6.78
N PHE A 201 -5.97 -10.03 5.96
CA PHE A 201 -5.66 -11.40 5.63
C PHE A 201 -4.67 -11.48 4.49
N PHE A 202 -3.47 -11.89 4.87
CA PHE A 202 -2.55 -12.62 4.02
C PHE A 202 -2.79 -14.12 4.31
N GLY A 203 -3.28 -14.88 3.33
CA GLY A 203 -3.24 -16.35 3.40
C GLY A 203 -4.56 -17.11 3.15
N GLU A 204 -4.39 -18.39 2.82
CA GLU A 204 -5.48 -19.36 2.71
C GLU A 204 -6.03 -19.74 4.10
N SER A 205 -7.33 -20.03 4.15
CA SER A 205 -7.98 -20.47 5.37
C SER A 205 -8.48 -21.89 5.23
N ILE A 206 -8.24 -22.73 6.23
CA ILE A 206 -8.79 -24.09 6.29
C ILE A 206 -9.77 -24.16 7.45
N LEU A 207 -10.95 -24.71 7.20
CA LEU A 207 -11.89 -25.11 8.24
C LEU A 207 -11.40 -26.44 8.82
N CYS A 208 -11.03 -26.44 10.10
CA CYS A 208 -10.73 -27.64 10.86
C CYS A 208 -11.80 -27.87 11.93
N TYR A 209 -11.83 -29.08 12.48
CA TYR A 209 -12.72 -29.46 13.56
C TYR A 209 -11.86 -29.81 14.78
N ASP A 210 -12.10 -29.15 15.92
CA ASP A 210 -11.35 -29.41 17.17
C ASP A 210 -11.95 -30.57 18.00
N GLY A 211 -12.94 -31.26 17.46
CA GLY A 211 -13.71 -32.30 18.14
C GLY A 211 -15.06 -31.80 18.69
N THR A 212 -15.24 -30.49 18.84
CA THR A 212 -16.49 -29.88 19.35
C THR A 212 -17.01 -28.72 18.51
N ARG A 213 -16.15 -28.05 17.74
CA ARG A 213 -16.48 -26.85 16.96
C ARG A 213 -15.69 -26.82 15.65
N GLN A 214 -16.28 -26.17 14.64
CA GLN A 214 -15.53 -25.75 13.47
C GLN A 214 -14.68 -24.54 13.83
N ILE A 215 -13.37 -24.64 13.58
CA ILE A 215 -12.42 -23.55 13.74
C ILE A 215 -11.86 -23.20 12.37
N ARG A 216 -11.80 -21.90 12.05
CA ARG A 216 -11.09 -21.41 10.87
C ARG A 216 -9.65 -21.10 11.24
N LEU A 217 -8.73 -21.86 10.63
CA LEU A 217 -7.29 -21.66 10.75
C LEU A 217 -6.77 -20.89 9.55
N PHE A 218 -5.78 -20.06 9.81
CA PHE A 218 -5.07 -19.29 8.81
C PHE A 218 -3.58 -19.58 8.93
N PHE A 219 -2.90 -19.54 7.79
CA PHE A 219 -1.50 -19.93 7.68
C PHE A 219 -0.64 -18.74 7.27
N LYS A 220 0.57 -18.67 7.84
CA LYS A 220 1.57 -17.62 7.54
C LYS A 220 2.07 -17.67 6.09
N ASP A 221 2.04 -18.85 5.47
CA ASP A 221 2.47 -19.08 4.09
C ASP A 221 1.51 -20.07 3.42
N PRO A 222 0.73 -19.64 2.41
CA PRO A 222 -0.23 -20.51 1.71
C PRO A 222 0.44 -21.54 0.79
N GLU A 223 1.69 -21.31 0.35
CA GLU A 223 2.40 -22.26 -0.54
C GLU A 223 3.08 -23.39 0.24
N ASN A 224 3.13 -23.27 1.57
CA ASN A 224 3.82 -24.23 2.44
C ASN A 224 2.87 -25.35 2.87
N THR A 225 2.73 -26.36 2.02
CA THR A 225 1.90 -27.54 2.25
C THR A 225 2.48 -28.44 3.35
N ARG A 226 2.22 -28.08 4.61
CA ARG A 226 2.62 -28.91 5.77
C ARG A 226 1.68 -30.08 6.00
N THR A 227 2.23 -31.18 6.52
CA THR A 227 1.52 -32.42 6.84
C THR A 227 0.50 -32.24 7.97
N ALA A 228 -0.48 -33.14 8.07
CA ALA A 228 -1.50 -33.08 9.14
C ALA A 228 -0.91 -33.15 10.56
N VAL A 229 0.21 -33.86 10.73
CA VAL A 229 0.93 -33.98 12.02
C VAL A 229 1.55 -32.64 12.42
N GLU A 230 2.21 -31.97 11.49
CA GLU A 230 2.81 -30.65 11.73
C GLU A 230 1.74 -29.59 12.04
N ARG A 231 0.58 -29.67 11.38
CA ARG A 231 -0.58 -28.80 11.68
C ARG A 231 -1.09 -29.00 13.10
N LYS A 232 -1.20 -30.26 13.56
CA LYS A 232 -1.65 -30.58 14.92
C LYS A 232 -0.64 -30.11 15.98
N ALA A 233 0.66 -30.29 15.72
CA ALA A 233 1.71 -29.82 16.61
C ALA A 233 1.70 -28.29 16.75
N ALA A 234 1.50 -27.56 15.66
CA ALA A 234 1.38 -26.10 15.68
C ALA A 234 0.15 -25.62 16.47
N LEU A 235 -0.98 -26.32 16.39
CA LEU A 235 -2.15 -25.99 17.21
C LEU A 235 -1.85 -26.12 18.71
N GLN A 236 -1.13 -27.16 19.12
CA GLN A 236 -0.74 -27.35 20.52
C GLN A 236 0.24 -26.28 21.01
N GLN A 237 1.21 -25.90 20.16
CA GLN A 237 2.15 -24.81 20.45
C GLN A 237 1.43 -23.47 20.60
N LEU A 238 0.44 -23.19 19.75
CA LEU A 238 -0.37 -21.98 19.81
C LEU A 238 -1.19 -21.91 21.11
N ASP A 239 -1.85 -23.00 21.50
CA ASP A 239 -2.63 -23.05 22.75
C ASP A 239 -1.74 -22.85 23.99
N THR A 240 -0.53 -23.42 23.97
CA THR A 240 0.44 -23.27 25.07
C THR A 240 0.94 -21.83 25.17
N TRP A 241 1.31 -21.22 24.03
CA TRP A 241 1.77 -19.84 23.98
C TRP A 241 0.69 -18.86 24.46
N LEU A 242 -0.56 -19.04 24.03
CA LEU A 242 -1.67 -18.19 24.45
C LEU A 242 -1.98 -18.31 25.95
N SER A 243 -1.89 -19.52 26.50
CA SER A 243 -2.07 -19.74 27.94
C SER A 243 -0.97 -19.02 28.74
N THR A 244 0.25 -18.98 28.19
CA THR A 244 1.39 -18.27 28.79
C THR A 244 1.20 -16.76 28.71
N GLN A 245 0.81 -16.23 27.55
CA GLN A 245 0.52 -14.80 27.38
C GLN A 245 -0.65 -14.35 28.28
N ALA A 246 -1.70 -15.15 28.42
CA ALA A 246 -2.81 -14.87 29.34
C ALA A 246 -2.36 -14.83 30.81
N ALA A 247 -1.45 -15.73 31.21
CA ALA A 247 -0.88 -15.73 32.56
C ALA A 247 0.02 -14.52 32.83
N GLU A 248 0.86 -14.13 31.86
CA GLU A 248 1.66 -12.90 31.92
C GLU A 248 0.77 -11.63 31.99
N TYR A 249 -0.37 -11.66 31.32
CA TYR A 249 -1.37 -10.59 31.34
C TYR A 249 -2.06 -10.46 32.71
N ALA A 250 -2.42 -11.58 33.33
CA ALA A 250 -2.98 -11.60 34.68
C ALA A 250 -1.96 -11.09 35.71
N ALA A 251 -0.68 -11.41 35.53
CA ALA A 251 0.39 -11.00 36.42
C ALA A 251 0.74 -9.50 36.32
N ASN A 252 0.61 -8.89 35.14
CA ASN A 252 0.90 -7.47 34.90
C ASN A 252 -0.31 -6.54 35.12
N GLY A 253 -1.37 -7.02 35.80
CA GLY A 253 -2.53 -6.19 36.18
C GLY A 253 -3.55 -5.98 35.07
N GLY A 254 -3.84 -7.00 34.25
CA GLY A 254 -4.92 -6.95 33.26
C GLY A 254 -6.27 -7.43 33.79
N PHE A 255 -7.04 -6.53 34.41
CA PHE A 255 -8.44 -6.17 34.11
C PHE A 255 -8.81 -4.88 34.87
#